data_AF-A0AAU4TK03-F1
#
_entry.id   AF-A0AAU4TK03-F1
#
_cell.length_a   1.000
_cell.length_b   1.000
_cell.length_c   1.000
_cell.angle_alpha   90.00
_cell.angle_beta   90.00
_cell.angle_gamma   90.00
#
_symmetry.space_group_name_H-M   'P 1'
#
loop_
_entity.id
_entity.type
_entity.pdbx_description
1 polymer ?
#
loop_
_entity_poly.entity_id
_entity_poly.type
_entity_poly.pdbx_seq_one_letter_code
_entity_poly.pdbx_strand_id
1 'polypeptide(L)'
;MNEERYLHRPPETYGPTRAERTEERAADPAGFPAVFAGPAAAVPFVGAPRLPARLTAPAPDPVPARDSADETSGSRFSAVDGLRGAAVLTVLLYDTGVGGRWFSWTGAGVDVLLVLTGFLTTLPLIRRATATGTTGVLGFLTRRAKRMIPALLVSVAATFAACWALGPPGVVRDLARQAASALPGHGEWADWLRGSPLGAVPTTDSPLAPLWLGDVTARSVLVWSLLLACVGLLARRRLAAVTLVVALLTGAAIVAAARGMLPGVVTDLRALALPAGAGAACLVHLVERGGRAVSRPAAALTATTGLAAAAALAVSAVLRGGGPGENRYVVAVALAAALLTAVLCTGRGPLARLLSTDLLTEVGRMSYSLFLLHLPVYWLLRRGQPGLSHLALFLVGGVVTWFLSLLVHYLLMERLAGRSWRSR
;
A
#
# COMPACT_ATOMS: atom_id res chain seq x y z
N MET A 1 -4.77 56.69 -18.37
CA MET A 1 -6.16 57.19 -18.47
C MET A 1 -7.03 56.22 -17.66
N ASN A 2 -7.41 56.69 -16.46
CA ASN A 2 -8.32 56.19 -15.40
C ASN A 2 -7.99 54.84 -14.73
N GLU A 3 -7.55 54.76 -13.46
CA GLU A 3 -8.13 55.18 -12.15
C GLU A 3 -9.42 54.42 -11.78
N GLU A 4 -9.33 53.46 -10.85
CA GLU A 4 -9.65 53.52 -9.40
C GLU A 4 -11.16 53.55 -9.04
N ARG A 5 -11.61 52.57 -8.22
CA ARG A 5 -12.34 52.83 -6.96
C ARG A 5 -12.59 51.58 -6.11
N TYR A 6 -12.02 51.65 -4.90
CA TYR A 6 -12.36 50.93 -3.67
C TYR A 6 -13.70 51.43 -3.07
N LEU A 7 -14.42 50.56 -2.34
CA LEU A 7 -15.25 50.84 -1.14
C LEU A 7 -15.65 49.48 -0.54
N HIS A 8 -15.09 49.05 0.60
CA HIS A 8 -15.41 49.36 2.01
C HIS A 8 -16.19 48.22 2.71
N ARG A 9 -15.55 47.57 3.69
CA ARG A 9 -16.22 46.82 4.78
C ARG A 9 -15.47 47.11 6.09
N PRO A 10 -16.15 47.46 7.19
CA PRO A 10 -15.49 47.94 8.41
C PRO A 10 -15.02 46.80 9.33
N PRO A 11 -14.11 47.10 10.28
CA PRO A 11 -13.63 46.17 11.30
C PRO A 11 -14.34 46.37 12.65
N GLU A 12 -14.55 45.31 13.41
CA GLU A 12 -14.79 45.42 14.85
C GLU A 12 -13.66 44.76 15.62
N THR A 13 -13.13 45.54 16.54
CA THR A 13 -12.03 45.27 17.46
C THR A 13 -12.63 45.43 18.85
N TYR A 14 -12.35 44.53 19.81
CA TYR A 14 -11.94 44.90 21.18
C TYR A 14 -11.54 43.64 21.98
N GLY A 15 -10.36 43.70 22.63
CA GLY A 15 -9.82 42.69 23.57
C GLY A 15 -10.26 42.93 25.02
N PRO A 16 -9.38 42.81 26.03
CA PRO A 16 -8.76 41.57 26.56
C PRO A 16 -8.86 41.45 28.12
N THR A 17 -8.23 40.40 28.71
CA THR A 17 -7.78 40.24 30.14
C THR A 17 -8.87 40.02 31.23
N ARG A 18 -8.71 39.36 32.40
CA ARG A 18 -7.58 38.94 33.27
C ARG A 18 -8.09 37.99 34.41
N ALA A 19 -7.15 37.27 35.05
CA ALA A 19 -7.06 36.92 36.50
C ALA A 19 -8.15 36.04 37.17
N GLU A 20 -7.78 34.85 37.67
CA GLU A 20 -7.36 34.56 39.06
C GLU A 20 -8.42 34.82 40.15
N ARG A 21 -8.86 33.75 40.84
CA ARG A 21 -9.00 33.77 42.30
C ARG A 21 -9.13 32.37 42.92
N THR A 22 -8.28 32.17 43.93
CA THR A 22 -8.20 31.06 44.87
C THR A 22 -8.98 31.41 46.15
N GLU A 23 -9.28 30.36 46.93
CA GLU A 23 -9.45 30.32 48.40
C GLU A 23 -10.75 30.80 49.10
N GLU A 24 -11.19 29.94 50.04
CA GLU A 24 -11.45 30.19 51.49
C GLU A 24 -12.78 29.57 51.95
N ARG A 25 -12.83 28.37 52.55
CA ARG A 25 -12.58 27.98 53.97
C ARG A 25 -13.47 28.72 54.99
N ALA A 26 -14.34 27.96 55.67
CA ALA A 26 -14.94 28.33 56.95
C ALA A 26 -15.02 27.10 57.87
N ALA A 27 -14.30 27.17 59.01
CA ALA A 27 -14.50 26.40 60.24
C ALA A 27 -15.68 27.02 61.01
N ASP A 28 -16.36 26.44 62.01
CA ASP A 28 -15.99 25.75 63.28
C ASP A 28 -17.36 25.45 64.00
N PRO A 29 -17.51 25.03 65.29
CA PRO A 29 -16.64 24.33 66.27
C PRO A 29 -17.31 23.14 67.03
N ALA A 30 -16.48 22.52 67.89
CA ALA A 30 -16.75 22.11 69.29
C ALA A 30 -16.85 20.60 69.62
N GLY A 31 -15.95 20.14 70.52
CA GLY A 31 -16.19 18.98 71.39
C GLY A 31 -14.96 18.15 71.79
N PHE A 32 -14.20 18.59 72.80
CA PHE A 32 -13.39 17.74 73.72
C PHE A 32 -14.18 17.62 75.06
N PRO A 33 -13.89 16.71 76.05
CA PRO A 33 -12.56 16.25 76.48
C PRO A 33 -12.40 14.81 77.08
N ALA A 34 -11.13 14.45 77.42
CA ALA A 34 -10.64 13.71 78.61
C ALA A 34 -11.06 12.21 78.84
N VAL A 35 -10.38 11.29 79.56
CA VAL A 35 -9.13 11.09 80.34
C VAL A 35 -9.17 9.60 80.78
N PHE A 36 -8.03 8.89 80.94
CA PHE A 36 -7.67 7.97 82.05
C PHE A 36 -6.50 7.01 81.72
N ALA A 37 -5.74 6.68 82.77
CA ALA A 37 -4.42 6.05 82.75
C ALA A 37 -4.39 4.69 83.49
N GLY A 38 -3.55 3.75 82.98
CA GLY A 38 -2.85 2.64 83.68
C GLY A 38 -3.65 1.42 84.19
N PRO A 39 -3.01 0.29 84.61
CA PRO A 39 -1.59 -0.13 84.53
C PRO A 39 -1.37 -1.57 83.95
N ALA A 40 -0.11 -2.03 83.97
CA ALA A 40 0.42 -3.27 83.38
C ALA A 40 0.10 -4.58 84.15
N ALA A 41 -0.08 -5.70 83.43
CA ALA A 41 0.13 -7.06 83.95
C ALA A 41 0.30 -8.12 82.84
N ALA A 42 1.33 -8.97 83.04
CA ALA A 42 1.50 -10.37 82.62
C ALA A 42 1.46 -10.80 81.12
N VAL A 43 2.61 -11.34 80.68
CA VAL A 43 2.77 -12.16 79.46
C VAL A 43 2.37 -13.61 79.76
N PRO A 44 1.68 -14.29 78.82
CA PRO A 44 2.13 -15.64 78.47
C PRO A 44 2.26 -15.81 76.95
N PHE A 45 3.38 -16.42 76.57
CA PHE A 45 3.76 -16.82 75.23
C PHE A 45 2.93 -18.03 74.78
N VAL A 46 2.03 -17.90 73.80
CA VAL A 46 1.64 -18.95 72.81
C VAL A 46 0.91 -18.29 71.63
N GLY A 47 1.41 -18.49 70.41
CA GLY A 47 0.66 -18.26 69.17
C GLY A 47 1.49 -17.62 68.07
N ALA A 48 1.96 -18.42 67.12
CA ALA A 48 2.62 -17.93 65.91
C ALA A 48 1.77 -16.86 65.21
N PRO A 49 2.32 -15.67 64.87
CA PRO A 49 1.56 -14.66 64.15
C PRO A 49 1.25 -15.17 62.74
N ARG A 50 -0.04 -15.26 62.43
CA ARG A 50 -0.56 -15.42 61.07
C ARG A 50 0.01 -14.28 60.22
N LEU A 51 0.70 -14.63 59.14
CA LEU A 51 1.14 -13.70 58.10
C LEU A 51 -0.04 -12.78 57.72
N PRO A 52 0.14 -11.44 57.68
CA PRO A 52 -0.90 -10.55 57.21
C PRO A 52 -1.26 -10.93 55.77
N ALA A 53 -2.57 -10.91 55.50
CA ALA A 53 -3.13 -11.07 54.17
C ALA A 53 -2.34 -10.21 53.18
N ARG A 54 -1.94 -10.82 52.06
CA ARG A 54 -1.29 -10.15 50.93
C ARG A 54 -1.93 -8.77 50.75
N LEU A 55 -1.14 -7.71 50.96
CA LEU A 55 -1.42 -6.42 50.34
C LEU A 55 -1.49 -6.70 48.84
N THR A 56 -2.71 -6.85 48.32
CA THR A 56 -2.95 -6.84 46.89
C THR A 56 -2.49 -5.47 46.42
N ALA A 57 -1.34 -5.42 45.76
CA ALA A 57 -0.97 -4.27 44.97
C ALA A 57 -2.19 -3.88 44.12
N PRO A 58 -2.52 -2.59 44.00
CA PRO A 58 -3.56 -2.15 43.09
C PRO A 58 -3.28 -2.78 41.72
N ALA A 59 -4.29 -3.41 41.13
CA ALA A 59 -4.17 -4.00 39.81
C ALA A 59 -3.54 -2.94 38.89
N PRO A 60 -2.47 -3.26 38.14
CA PRO A 60 -1.93 -2.31 37.20
C PRO A 60 -3.08 -1.83 36.32
N ASP A 61 -3.22 -0.50 36.20
CA ASP A 61 -4.18 0.10 35.27
C ASP A 61 -4.08 -0.66 33.94
N PRO A 62 -5.21 -0.97 33.27
CA PRO A 62 -5.16 -1.62 31.98
C PRO A 62 -4.33 -0.75 31.04
N VAL A 63 -3.06 -1.14 30.87
CA VAL A 63 -2.17 -0.54 29.89
C VAL A 63 -2.93 -0.62 28.58
N PRO A 64 -3.26 0.51 27.93
CA PRO A 64 -3.94 0.46 26.65
C PRO A 64 -3.13 -0.47 25.77
N ALA A 65 -3.75 -1.54 25.28
CA ALA A 65 -3.12 -2.60 24.53
C ALA A 65 -2.27 -1.98 23.42
N ARG A 66 -0.98 -1.77 23.70
CA ARG A 66 0.00 -1.42 22.69
C ARG A 66 0.05 -2.62 21.78
N ASP A 67 -0.19 -2.37 20.50
CA ASP A 67 -0.30 -3.34 19.41
C ASP A 67 0.78 -4.44 19.46
N SER A 68 0.57 -5.48 20.27
CA SER A 68 1.30 -6.76 20.17
C SER A 68 0.94 -7.52 18.88
N ALA A 69 -0.06 -7.01 18.14
CA ALA A 69 -0.32 -7.36 16.75
C ALA A 69 0.74 -6.81 15.76
N ASP A 70 1.54 -5.79 16.12
CA ASP A 70 2.47 -5.12 15.18
C ASP A 70 3.88 -5.76 15.17
N GLU A 71 4.25 -6.55 16.17
CA GLU A 71 5.52 -7.31 16.22
C GLU A 71 5.50 -8.54 15.31
N THR A 72 4.36 -9.27 15.24
CA THR A 72 4.21 -10.42 14.34
C THR A 72 3.81 -10.04 12.91
N SER A 73 3.51 -8.76 12.65
CA SER A 73 3.16 -8.24 11.33
C SER A 73 4.37 -8.11 10.39
N GLY A 74 5.59 -7.92 10.93
CA GLY A 74 6.79 -7.69 10.11
C GLY A 74 7.25 -8.92 9.33
N SER A 75 7.11 -10.12 9.91
CA SER A 75 7.56 -11.38 9.30
C SER A 75 6.60 -11.94 8.25
N ARG A 76 5.29 -11.65 8.35
CA ARG A 76 4.28 -12.34 7.52
C ARG A 76 4.18 -11.82 6.08
N PHE A 77 4.70 -10.62 5.82
CA PHE A 77 4.63 -9.98 4.51
C PHE A 77 5.99 -9.79 3.84
N SER A 78 7.10 -10.23 4.43
CA SER A 78 8.43 -10.14 3.82
C SER A 78 8.44 -10.78 2.42
N ALA A 79 7.90 -11.99 2.28
CA ALA A 79 7.83 -12.65 0.98
C ALA A 79 6.97 -11.90 -0.05
N VAL A 80 5.93 -11.19 0.41
CA VAL A 80 5.05 -10.36 -0.44
C VAL A 80 5.76 -9.08 -0.89
N ASP A 81 6.52 -8.44 0.01
CA ASP A 81 7.39 -7.32 -0.33
C ASP A 81 8.50 -7.77 -1.29
N GLY A 82 9.09 -8.93 -1.07
CA GLY A 82 10.05 -9.54 -1.99
C GLY A 82 9.49 -9.83 -3.37
N LEU A 83 8.25 -10.34 -3.45
CA LEU A 83 7.55 -10.52 -4.73
C LEU A 83 7.36 -9.18 -5.44
N ARG A 84 7.03 -8.12 -4.69
CA ARG A 84 6.95 -6.75 -5.21
C ARG A 84 8.30 -6.26 -5.74
N GLY A 85 9.38 -6.58 -5.03
CA GLY A 85 10.76 -6.28 -5.43
C GLY A 85 11.16 -6.99 -6.72
N ALA A 86 10.89 -8.28 -6.81
CA ALA A 86 11.11 -9.05 -8.03
C ALA A 86 10.30 -8.48 -9.21
N ALA A 87 9.02 -8.17 -9.00
CA ALA A 87 8.15 -7.64 -10.05
C ALA A 87 8.66 -6.29 -10.60
N VAL A 88 9.07 -5.35 -9.74
CA VAL A 88 9.59 -4.06 -10.18
C VAL A 88 10.94 -4.19 -10.90
N LEU A 89 11.84 -5.06 -10.43
CA LEU A 89 13.12 -5.28 -11.09
C LEU A 89 12.93 -5.77 -12.52
N THR A 90 11.94 -6.62 -12.75
CA THR A 90 11.71 -7.11 -14.10
C THR A 90 11.03 -6.10 -15.02
N VAL A 91 10.23 -5.17 -14.47
CA VAL A 91 9.77 -3.98 -15.23
C VAL A 91 10.97 -3.12 -15.64
N LEU A 92 11.86 -2.80 -14.70
CA LEU A 92 13.08 -2.04 -14.96
C LEU A 92 13.94 -2.72 -16.04
N LEU A 93 14.09 -4.05 -15.98
CA LEU A 93 14.85 -4.80 -16.96
C LEU A 93 14.21 -4.72 -18.35
N TYR A 94 12.88 -4.90 -18.44
CA TYR A 94 12.17 -4.81 -19.71
C TYR A 94 12.33 -3.43 -20.35
N ASP A 95 12.17 -2.35 -19.59
CA ASP A 95 12.21 -0.98 -20.13
C ASP A 95 13.61 -0.59 -20.66
N THR A 96 14.65 -1.27 -20.19
CA THR A 96 15.98 -1.12 -20.78
C THR A 96 16.13 -1.79 -22.14
N GLY A 97 15.21 -2.69 -22.53
CA GLY A 97 15.21 -3.51 -23.74
C GLY A 97 16.12 -4.76 -23.66
N VAL A 98 16.64 -5.08 -22.47
CA VAL A 98 17.38 -6.33 -22.24
C VAL A 98 16.44 -7.52 -22.48
N GLY A 99 16.90 -8.50 -23.27
CA GLY A 99 16.10 -9.64 -23.71
C GLY A 99 15.37 -9.43 -25.05
N GLY A 100 15.39 -8.20 -25.59
CA GLY A 100 14.89 -7.87 -26.93
C GLY A 100 13.45 -8.35 -27.18
N ARG A 101 13.21 -8.95 -28.35
CA ARG A 101 11.88 -9.45 -28.78
C ARG A 101 11.41 -10.72 -28.05
N TRP A 102 12.28 -11.33 -27.25
CA TRP A 102 12.02 -12.59 -26.54
C TRP A 102 11.50 -12.37 -25.12
N PHE A 103 11.47 -11.12 -24.66
CA PHE A 103 11.16 -10.77 -23.29
C PHE A 103 9.97 -9.80 -23.28
N SER A 104 8.74 -10.31 -23.13
CA SER A 104 7.51 -9.50 -23.01
C SER A 104 7.12 -9.20 -21.56
N TRP A 105 8.11 -9.09 -20.66
CA TRP A 105 7.90 -9.12 -19.21
C TRP A 105 7.22 -7.86 -18.61
N THR A 106 7.24 -6.67 -19.24
CA THR A 106 6.53 -5.50 -18.65
C THR A 106 5.08 -5.81 -18.33
N GLY A 107 4.40 -6.59 -19.19
CA GLY A 107 3.06 -7.11 -18.92
C GLY A 107 2.98 -7.76 -17.55
N ALA A 108 3.67 -8.88 -17.39
CA ALA A 108 3.59 -9.69 -16.18
C ALA A 108 4.07 -8.97 -14.90
N GLY A 109 5.14 -8.20 -14.97
CA GLY A 109 5.64 -7.44 -13.82
C GLY A 109 4.64 -6.39 -13.33
N VAL A 110 4.07 -5.62 -14.26
CA VAL A 110 3.02 -4.63 -13.95
C VAL A 110 1.77 -5.29 -13.40
N ASP A 111 1.36 -6.42 -13.99
CA ASP A 111 0.16 -7.15 -13.56
C ASP A 111 0.33 -7.70 -12.13
N VAL A 112 1.52 -8.24 -11.79
CA VAL A 112 1.84 -8.66 -10.40
C VAL A 112 1.76 -7.46 -9.44
N LEU A 113 2.29 -6.29 -9.81
CA LEU A 113 2.20 -5.07 -8.98
C LEU A 113 0.75 -4.62 -8.75
N LEU A 114 -0.11 -4.76 -9.77
CA LEU A 114 -1.54 -4.46 -9.67
C LEU A 114 -2.28 -5.46 -8.78
N VAL A 115 -2.00 -6.76 -8.91
CA VAL A 115 -2.53 -7.81 -8.01
C VAL A 115 -2.13 -7.52 -6.56
N LEU A 116 -0.84 -7.26 -6.32
CA LEU A 116 -0.35 -6.93 -4.99
C LEU A 116 -1.02 -5.67 -4.44
N THR A 117 -1.33 -4.68 -5.28
CA THR A 117 -2.06 -3.49 -4.86
C THR A 117 -3.48 -3.80 -4.43
N GLY A 118 -4.20 -4.65 -5.17
CA GLY A 118 -5.52 -5.13 -4.78
C GLY A 118 -5.50 -5.89 -3.44
N PHE A 119 -4.50 -6.76 -3.27
CA PHE A 119 -4.28 -7.52 -2.04
C PHE A 119 -4.00 -6.61 -0.83
N LEU A 120 -3.03 -5.70 -0.94
CA LEU A 120 -2.60 -4.79 0.12
C LEU A 120 -3.62 -3.70 0.44
N THR A 121 -4.59 -3.47 -0.45
CA THR A 121 -5.74 -2.60 -0.17
C THR A 121 -6.83 -3.36 0.56
N THR A 122 -7.15 -4.56 0.11
CA THR A 122 -8.30 -5.33 0.60
C THR A 122 -8.05 -5.94 1.97
N LEU A 123 -6.88 -6.56 2.20
CA LEU A 123 -6.61 -7.30 3.43
C LEU A 123 -6.70 -6.42 4.69
N PRO A 124 -6.11 -5.21 4.76
CA PRO A 124 -6.24 -4.36 5.93
C PRO A 124 -7.68 -3.87 6.17
N LEU A 125 -8.41 -3.54 5.10
CA LEU A 125 -9.80 -3.07 5.19
C LEU A 125 -10.73 -4.17 5.71
N ILE A 126 -10.59 -5.39 5.19
CA ILE A 126 -11.37 -6.54 5.68
C ILE A 126 -10.98 -6.84 7.14
N ARG A 127 -9.68 -6.93 7.47
CA ARG A 127 -9.23 -7.15 8.86
C ARG A 127 -9.82 -6.11 9.81
N ARG A 128 -9.78 -4.83 9.47
CA ARG A 128 -10.35 -3.76 10.30
C ARG A 128 -11.87 -3.87 10.43
N ALA A 129 -12.57 -4.11 9.33
CA ALA A 129 -14.02 -4.32 9.32
C ALA A 129 -14.41 -5.50 10.22
N THR A 130 -13.60 -6.56 10.20
CA THR A 130 -13.84 -7.77 10.98
C THR A 130 -13.56 -7.60 12.48
N ALA A 131 -12.63 -6.72 12.85
CA ALA A 131 -12.26 -6.45 14.23
C ALA A 131 -13.13 -5.37 14.88
N THR A 132 -13.51 -4.33 14.14
CA THR A 132 -14.16 -3.11 14.68
C THR A 132 -15.56 -2.85 14.15
N GLY A 133 -16.05 -3.65 13.19
CA GLY A 133 -17.32 -3.40 12.50
C GLY A 133 -17.28 -2.21 11.52
N THR A 134 -16.14 -1.53 11.38
CA THR A 134 -15.96 -0.38 10.48
C THR A 134 -14.77 -0.62 9.53
N THR A 135 -14.91 -0.20 8.27
CA THR A 135 -13.83 -0.37 7.27
C THR A 135 -12.72 0.65 7.42
N GLY A 136 -13.00 1.85 7.94
CA GLY A 136 -12.01 2.91 8.13
C GLY A 136 -11.39 3.43 6.83
N VAL A 137 -12.14 3.38 5.72
CA VAL A 137 -11.64 3.67 4.36
C VAL A 137 -11.03 5.05 4.24
N LEU A 138 -11.64 6.10 4.81
CA LEU A 138 -11.09 7.45 4.75
C LEU A 138 -9.71 7.53 5.43
N GLY A 139 -9.55 6.89 6.59
CA GLY A 139 -8.25 6.80 7.27
C GLY A 139 -7.21 6.02 6.46
N PHE A 140 -7.63 4.97 5.75
CA PHE A 140 -6.75 4.22 4.86
C PHE A 140 -6.30 5.06 3.66
N LEU A 141 -7.24 5.70 2.94
CA LEU A 141 -6.96 6.52 1.76
C LEU A 141 -6.10 7.73 2.11
N THR A 142 -6.36 8.40 3.23
CA THR A 142 -5.55 9.55 3.69
C THR A 142 -4.11 9.15 4.01
N ARG A 143 -3.87 8.05 4.73
CA ARG A 143 -2.50 7.55 4.98
C ARG A 143 -1.80 7.14 3.67
N ARG A 144 -2.53 6.50 2.75
CA ARG A 144 -2.00 6.12 1.45
C ARG A 144 -1.61 7.35 0.61
N ALA A 145 -2.46 8.36 0.58
CA ALA A 145 -2.23 9.62 -0.12
C ALA A 145 -1.03 10.39 0.44
N LYS A 146 -0.96 10.55 1.78
CA LYS A 146 0.19 11.19 2.47
C LYS A 146 1.50 10.47 2.22
N ARG A 147 1.46 9.16 1.98
CA ARG A 147 2.64 8.40 1.60
C ARG A 147 2.98 8.60 0.12
N MET A 148 2.05 8.35 -0.82
CA MET A 148 2.39 8.23 -2.25
C MET A 148 2.45 9.58 -3.01
N ILE A 149 1.56 10.53 -2.71
CA ILE A 149 1.46 11.80 -3.45
C ILE A 149 2.75 12.63 -3.37
N PRO A 150 3.41 12.78 -2.21
CA PRO A 150 4.64 13.57 -2.13
C PRO A 150 5.74 13.06 -3.06
N ALA A 151 5.98 11.74 -3.08
CA ALA A 151 6.97 11.15 -3.98
C ALA A 151 6.58 11.33 -5.45
N LEU A 152 5.30 11.18 -5.78
CA LEU A 152 4.79 11.48 -7.12
C LEU A 152 5.13 12.92 -7.54
N LEU A 153 4.79 13.90 -6.72
CA LEU A 153 5.01 15.32 -7.01
C LEU A 153 6.49 15.64 -7.17
N VAL A 154 7.35 15.11 -6.29
CA VAL A 154 8.81 15.30 -6.37
C VAL A 154 9.37 14.64 -7.63
N SER A 155 8.99 13.40 -7.95
CA SER A 155 9.43 12.71 -9.16
C SER A 155 9.00 13.46 -10.42
N VAL A 156 7.77 13.94 -10.47
CA VAL A 156 7.26 14.74 -11.60
C VAL A 156 8.05 16.04 -11.71
N ALA A 157 8.17 16.83 -10.64
CA ALA A 157 8.90 18.09 -10.65
C ALA A 157 10.38 17.91 -11.04
N ALA A 158 11.05 16.88 -10.52
CA ALA A 158 12.42 16.55 -10.88
C ALA A 158 12.56 16.17 -12.36
N THR A 159 11.59 15.42 -12.89
CA THR A 159 11.55 15.06 -14.31
C THR A 159 11.36 16.30 -15.19
N PHE A 160 10.45 17.22 -14.80
CA PHE A 160 10.29 18.51 -15.49
C PHE A 160 11.57 19.33 -15.49
N ALA A 161 12.22 19.47 -14.33
CA ALA A 161 13.47 20.22 -14.21
C ALA A 161 14.59 19.62 -15.07
N ALA A 162 14.75 18.29 -15.04
CA ALA A 162 15.76 17.60 -15.83
C ALA A 162 15.49 17.67 -17.34
N CYS A 163 14.24 17.49 -17.78
CA CYS A 163 13.86 17.63 -19.18
C CYS A 163 13.94 19.08 -19.66
N TRP A 164 13.70 20.07 -18.80
CA TRP A 164 13.90 21.47 -19.15
C TRP A 164 15.39 21.82 -19.33
N ALA A 165 16.25 21.31 -18.44
CA ALA A 165 17.68 21.58 -18.48
C ALA A 165 18.44 20.80 -19.58
N LEU A 166 18.05 19.55 -19.84
CA LEU A 166 18.81 18.60 -20.68
C LEU A 166 18.03 18.12 -21.93
N GLY A 167 16.73 18.38 -21.98
CA GLY A 167 15.84 17.90 -23.04
C GLY A 167 15.84 18.78 -24.29
N PRO A 168 15.20 18.31 -25.39
CA PRO A 168 15.13 19.05 -26.63
C PRO A 168 14.09 20.18 -26.51
N PRO A 169 14.18 21.22 -27.36
CA PRO A 169 13.15 22.26 -27.43
C PRO A 169 11.77 21.63 -27.63
N GLY A 170 10.80 22.01 -26.80
CA GLY A 170 9.41 21.52 -26.87
C GLY A 170 9.08 20.30 -26.00
N VAL A 171 10.06 19.54 -25.50
CA VAL A 171 9.78 18.33 -24.69
C VAL A 171 8.96 18.63 -23.44
N VAL A 172 9.19 19.79 -22.82
CA VAL A 172 8.49 20.21 -21.60
C VAL A 172 7.00 20.43 -21.87
N ARG A 173 6.64 20.88 -23.08
CA ARG A 173 5.24 21.06 -23.48
C ARG A 173 4.54 19.71 -23.63
N ASP A 174 5.21 18.74 -24.23
CA ASP A 174 4.68 17.37 -24.37
C ASP A 174 4.58 16.69 -23.00
N LEU A 175 5.59 16.91 -22.14
CA LEU A 175 5.60 16.45 -20.76
C LEU A 175 4.44 17.04 -19.95
N ALA A 176 4.15 18.33 -20.11
CA ALA A 176 3.01 19.00 -19.48
C ALA A 176 1.68 18.41 -19.90
N ARG A 177 1.52 18.11 -21.20
CA ARG A 177 0.31 17.43 -21.72
C ARG A 177 0.16 16.03 -21.12
N GLN A 178 1.24 15.26 -21.02
CA GLN A 178 1.22 13.91 -20.45
C GLN A 178 0.98 13.91 -18.94
N ALA A 179 1.58 14.84 -18.21
CA ALA A 179 1.33 15.00 -16.78
C ALA A 179 -0.14 15.39 -16.53
N ALA A 180 -0.71 16.27 -17.38
CA ALA A 180 -2.11 16.65 -17.31
C ALA A 180 -3.06 15.50 -17.64
N SER A 181 -2.74 14.65 -18.63
CA SER A 181 -3.55 13.48 -18.95
C SER A 181 -3.51 12.42 -17.85
N ALA A 182 -2.42 12.34 -17.08
CA ALA A 182 -2.31 11.45 -15.92
C ALA A 182 -3.02 11.97 -14.65
N LEU A 183 -3.58 13.19 -14.66
CA LEU A 183 -4.40 13.68 -13.56
C LEU A 183 -5.79 13.04 -13.60
N PRO A 184 -6.33 12.59 -12.45
CA PRO A 184 -7.68 12.05 -12.38
C PRO A 184 -8.71 13.06 -12.89
N GLY A 185 -9.29 12.81 -14.08
CA GLY A 185 -10.42 13.56 -14.61
C GLY A 185 -10.20 14.37 -15.90
N HIS A 186 -8.96 14.58 -16.39
CA HIS A 186 -8.71 15.66 -17.36
C HIS A 186 -8.61 15.29 -18.86
N GLY A 187 -9.01 14.09 -19.28
CA GLY A 187 -9.14 13.77 -20.72
C GLY A 187 -9.80 12.42 -20.98
N GLU A 188 -9.39 11.40 -20.24
CA GLU A 188 -9.81 10.02 -20.48
C GLU A 188 -11.28 9.72 -20.13
N TRP A 189 -11.88 10.42 -19.17
CA TRP A 189 -13.28 10.20 -18.78
C TRP A 189 -14.26 10.71 -19.84
N ALA A 190 -13.96 11.87 -20.42
CA ALA A 190 -14.76 12.42 -21.50
C ALA A 190 -14.60 11.56 -22.77
N ASP A 191 -13.40 11.03 -23.02
CA ASP A 191 -13.13 10.11 -24.13
C ASP A 191 -13.80 8.73 -23.92
N TRP A 192 -13.79 8.21 -22.70
CA TRP A 192 -14.50 6.97 -22.32
C TRP A 192 -16.02 7.10 -22.42
N LEU A 193 -16.60 8.20 -21.92
CA LEU A 193 -18.03 8.49 -22.08
C LEU A 193 -18.43 8.63 -23.56
N ARG A 194 -17.48 8.95 -24.44
CA ARG A 194 -17.64 9.00 -25.89
C ARG A 194 -17.32 7.67 -26.60
N GLY A 195 -17.09 6.58 -25.85
CA GLY A 195 -16.81 5.25 -26.41
C GLY A 195 -15.39 5.11 -26.98
N SER A 196 -14.50 6.06 -26.71
CA SER A 196 -13.09 5.95 -27.11
C SER A 196 -12.36 5.00 -26.17
N PRO A 197 -11.44 4.16 -26.69
CA PRO A 197 -10.65 3.27 -25.85
C PRO A 197 -9.84 4.05 -24.81
N LEU A 198 -9.91 3.62 -23.56
CA LEU A 198 -9.22 4.22 -22.42
C LEU A 198 -7.69 4.09 -22.52
N GLY A 199 -7.06 5.11 -23.12
CA GLY A 199 -5.61 5.34 -23.06
C GLY A 199 -4.78 4.29 -23.79
N ALA A 200 -4.10 4.70 -24.86
CA ALA A 200 -3.00 3.90 -25.39
C ALA A 200 -1.90 3.78 -24.32
N VAL A 201 -1.34 2.57 -24.15
CA VAL A 201 -0.12 2.39 -23.33
C VAL A 201 0.93 3.36 -23.87
N PRO A 202 1.42 4.33 -23.07
CA PRO A 202 2.45 5.24 -23.54
C PRO A 202 3.66 4.45 -24.02
N THR A 203 4.25 4.83 -25.15
CA THR A 203 5.51 4.21 -25.56
C THR A 203 6.57 4.48 -24.49
N THR A 204 7.51 3.54 -24.33
CA THR A 204 8.66 3.67 -23.40
C THR A 204 9.55 4.89 -23.69
N ASP A 205 9.28 5.62 -24.77
CA ASP A 205 9.97 6.84 -25.18
C ASP A 205 9.58 8.07 -24.34
N SER A 206 8.54 7.97 -23.49
CA SER A 206 8.17 9.03 -22.56
C SER A 206 8.79 8.84 -21.17
N PRO A 207 9.44 9.88 -20.60
CA PRO A 207 9.95 9.84 -19.24
C PRO A 207 8.82 9.78 -18.18
N LEU A 208 7.60 10.26 -18.48
CA LEU A 208 6.47 10.22 -17.55
C LEU A 208 5.47 9.08 -17.84
N ALA A 209 5.83 8.13 -18.70
CA ALA A 209 5.03 6.92 -18.91
C ALA A 209 4.63 6.16 -17.61
N PRO A 210 5.44 6.13 -16.52
CA PRO A 210 5.01 5.48 -15.28
C PRO A 210 3.74 6.08 -14.64
N LEU A 211 3.40 7.34 -14.96
CA LEU A 211 2.23 8.00 -14.38
C LEU A 211 0.92 7.32 -14.80
N TRP A 212 0.88 6.70 -15.97
CA TRP A 212 -0.30 5.94 -16.44
C TRP A 212 -0.68 4.83 -15.45
N LEU A 213 0.30 4.02 -15.01
CA LEU A 213 0.03 2.96 -14.04
C LEU A 213 -0.37 3.55 -12.69
N GLY A 214 0.23 4.68 -12.31
CA GLY A 214 -0.10 5.42 -11.10
C GLY A 214 -1.57 5.84 -11.06
N ASP A 215 -2.06 6.41 -12.15
CA ASP A 215 -3.45 6.85 -12.28
C ASP A 215 -4.43 5.67 -12.29
N VAL A 216 -4.19 4.64 -13.11
CA VAL A 216 -5.01 3.40 -13.12
C VAL A 216 -5.11 2.83 -11.71
N THR A 217 -3.97 2.72 -11.03
CA THR A 217 -3.92 2.19 -9.66
C THR A 217 -4.69 3.09 -8.68
N ALA A 218 -4.55 4.41 -8.76
CA ALA A 218 -5.23 5.34 -7.88
C ALA A 218 -6.76 5.28 -8.05
N ARG A 219 -7.24 5.27 -9.30
CA ARG A 219 -8.67 5.14 -9.63
C ARG A 219 -9.23 3.81 -9.13
N SER A 220 -8.56 2.70 -9.45
CA SER A 220 -9.04 1.38 -9.04
C SER A 220 -9.02 1.20 -7.52
N VAL A 221 -8.01 1.73 -6.80
CA VAL A 221 -7.98 1.71 -5.33
C VAL A 221 -9.12 2.52 -4.74
N LEU A 222 -9.43 3.70 -5.29
CA LEU A 222 -10.54 4.54 -4.82
C LEU A 222 -11.87 3.81 -4.99
N VAL A 223 -12.17 3.36 -6.22
CA VAL A 223 -13.41 2.64 -6.54
C VAL A 223 -13.55 1.40 -5.66
N TRP A 224 -12.49 0.60 -5.54
CA TRP A 224 -12.50 -0.63 -4.75
C TRP A 224 -12.68 -0.36 -3.26
N SER A 225 -12.02 0.65 -2.71
CA SER A 225 -12.16 1.02 -1.29
C SER A 225 -13.56 1.51 -0.97
N LEU A 226 -14.18 2.29 -1.87
CA LEU A 226 -15.57 2.74 -1.73
C LEU A 226 -16.54 1.56 -1.84
N LEU A 227 -16.32 0.64 -2.77
CA LEU A 227 -17.12 -0.58 -2.88
C LEU A 227 -17.06 -1.38 -1.58
N LEU A 228 -15.85 -1.63 -1.03
CA LEU A 228 -15.69 -2.31 0.26
C LEU A 228 -16.35 -1.53 1.42
N ALA A 229 -16.34 -0.19 1.39
CA ALA A 229 -17.07 0.61 2.36
C ALA A 229 -18.58 0.38 2.26
N CYS A 230 -19.16 0.47 1.05
CA CYS A 230 -20.58 0.26 0.80
C CYS A 230 -21.02 -1.14 1.24
N VAL A 231 -20.29 -2.18 0.84
CA VAL A 231 -20.64 -3.55 1.24
C VAL A 231 -20.46 -3.72 2.77
N GLY A 232 -19.44 -3.13 3.38
CA GLY A 232 -19.28 -3.13 4.84
C GLY A 232 -20.41 -2.42 5.59
N LEU A 233 -20.98 -1.36 5.01
CA LEU A 233 -22.13 -0.63 5.56
C LEU A 233 -23.45 -1.40 5.42
N LEU A 234 -23.66 -2.13 4.32
CA LEU A 234 -24.88 -2.88 4.03
C LEU A 234 -24.89 -4.27 4.70
N ALA A 235 -23.72 -4.90 4.81
CA ALA A 235 -23.57 -6.28 5.29
C ALA A 235 -22.89 -6.35 6.66
N ARG A 236 -23.16 -5.39 7.57
CA ARG A 236 -22.52 -5.18 8.89
C ARG A 236 -22.29 -6.43 9.76
N ARG A 237 -22.95 -7.57 9.47
CA ARG A 237 -22.77 -8.87 10.15
C ARG A 237 -22.49 -10.06 9.22
N ARG A 238 -22.49 -9.89 7.90
CA ARG A 238 -22.28 -10.96 6.91
C ARG A 238 -21.01 -10.72 6.12
N LEU A 239 -19.87 -10.64 6.80
CA LEU A 239 -18.56 -10.52 6.16
C LEU A 239 -18.31 -11.61 5.12
N ALA A 240 -18.80 -12.83 5.36
CA ALA A 240 -18.79 -13.90 4.35
C ALA A 240 -19.56 -13.55 3.07
N ALA A 241 -20.67 -12.82 3.16
CA ALA A 241 -21.39 -12.31 2.00
C ALA A 241 -20.61 -11.18 1.30
N VAL A 242 -19.87 -10.34 2.04
CA VAL A 242 -18.97 -9.33 1.44
C VAL A 242 -17.86 -9.99 0.66
N THR A 243 -17.18 -10.97 1.28
CA THR A 243 -16.13 -11.77 0.68
C THR A 243 -16.63 -12.51 -0.56
N LEU A 244 -17.84 -13.08 -0.50
CA LEU A 244 -18.47 -13.79 -1.60
C LEU A 244 -18.87 -12.84 -2.74
N VAL A 245 -19.50 -11.70 -2.44
CA VAL A 245 -19.87 -10.69 -3.45
C VAL A 245 -18.62 -10.14 -4.14
N VAL A 246 -17.58 -9.83 -3.37
CA VAL A 246 -16.27 -9.43 -3.91
C VAL A 246 -15.70 -10.51 -4.82
N ALA A 247 -15.70 -11.77 -4.39
CA ALA A 247 -15.20 -12.89 -5.19
C ALA A 247 -16.05 -13.14 -6.45
N LEU A 248 -17.37 -12.98 -6.36
CA LEU A 248 -18.30 -13.14 -7.49
C LEU A 248 -18.16 -12.00 -8.50
N LEU A 249 -18.05 -10.75 -8.06
CA LEU A 249 -17.80 -9.60 -8.94
C LEU A 249 -16.44 -9.72 -9.62
N THR A 250 -15.42 -10.16 -8.87
CA THR A 250 -14.09 -10.48 -9.39
C THR A 250 -14.17 -11.58 -10.45
N GLY A 251 -14.82 -12.70 -10.13
CA GLY A 251 -14.98 -13.83 -11.05
C GLY A 251 -15.77 -13.47 -12.30
N ALA A 252 -16.86 -12.70 -12.16
CA ALA A 252 -17.67 -12.23 -13.28
C ALA A 252 -16.88 -11.29 -14.20
N ALA A 253 -16.11 -10.36 -13.64
CA ALA A 253 -15.29 -9.44 -14.41
C ALA A 253 -14.16 -10.19 -15.16
N ILE A 254 -13.54 -11.20 -14.52
CA ILE A 254 -12.56 -12.09 -15.14
C ILE A 254 -13.17 -12.90 -16.29
N VAL A 255 -14.39 -13.44 -16.11
CA VAL A 255 -15.08 -14.22 -17.16
C VAL A 255 -15.50 -13.34 -18.33
N ALA A 256 -16.02 -12.13 -18.05
CA ALA A 256 -16.38 -11.17 -19.09
C ALA A 256 -15.15 -10.75 -19.92
N ALA A 257 -14.02 -10.51 -19.27
CA ALA A 257 -12.73 -10.29 -19.93
C ALA A 257 -12.27 -11.46 -20.80
N ALA A 258 -12.29 -12.68 -20.25
CA ALA A 258 -11.84 -13.88 -20.95
C ALA A 258 -12.71 -14.19 -22.19
N ARG A 259 -13.97 -13.77 -22.18
CA ARG A 259 -14.92 -13.88 -23.29
C ARG A 259 -14.88 -12.71 -24.27
N GLY A 260 -14.03 -11.71 -24.05
CA GLY A 260 -13.96 -10.51 -24.90
C GLY A 260 -15.23 -9.65 -24.86
N MET A 261 -16.03 -9.78 -23.79
CA MET A 261 -17.27 -9.01 -23.59
C MET A 261 -17.00 -7.59 -23.08
N LEU A 262 -15.77 -7.32 -22.63
CA LEU A 262 -15.32 -5.98 -22.28
C LEU A 262 -14.69 -5.32 -23.52
N PRO A 263 -14.96 -4.03 -23.78
CA PRO A 263 -14.33 -3.30 -24.87
C PRO A 263 -12.81 -3.44 -24.76
N GLY A 264 -12.18 -3.85 -25.86
CA GLY A 264 -10.82 -4.39 -25.92
C GLY A 264 -9.71 -3.38 -25.71
N VAL A 265 -9.60 -2.82 -24.50
CA VAL A 265 -8.49 -1.97 -24.09
C VAL A 265 -7.70 -2.68 -23.01
N VAL A 266 -6.41 -2.90 -23.28
CA VAL A 266 -5.46 -3.55 -22.37
C VAL A 266 -5.45 -2.89 -20.97
N THR A 267 -5.70 -1.58 -20.90
CA THR A 267 -5.85 -0.78 -19.66
C THR A 267 -6.98 -1.29 -18.75
N ASP A 268 -8.16 -1.56 -19.32
CA ASP A 268 -9.35 -1.98 -18.56
C ASP A 268 -9.23 -3.43 -18.07
N LEU A 269 -8.55 -4.28 -18.84
CA LEU A 269 -8.26 -5.66 -18.45
C LEU A 269 -7.22 -5.76 -17.34
N ARG A 270 -6.20 -4.89 -17.35
CA ARG A 270 -5.21 -4.84 -16.27
C ARG A 270 -5.82 -4.36 -14.96
N ALA A 271 -6.86 -3.53 -14.99
CA ALA A 271 -7.61 -3.17 -13.79
C ALA A 271 -8.24 -4.40 -13.10
N LEU A 272 -8.43 -5.53 -13.80
CA LEU A 272 -8.92 -6.80 -13.23
C LEU A 272 -7.90 -7.53 -12.35
N ALA A 273 -6.62 -7.15 -12.42
CA ALA A 273 -5.61 -7.64 -11.50
C ALA A 273 -5.93 -7.24 -10.04
N LEU A 274 -6.52 -6.07 -9.80
CA LEU A 274 -6.90 -5.65 -8.45
C LEU A 274 -7.95 -6.58 -7.82
N PRO A 275 -9.08 -6.90 -8.49
CA PRO A 275 -10.03 -7.93 -8.07
C PRO A 275 -9.36 -9.27 -7.74
N ALA A 276 -8.44 -9.76 -8.58
CA ALA A 276 -7.72 -11.02 -8.31
C ALA A 276 -6.93 -10.96 -6.99
N GLY A 277 -6.21 -9.85 -6.75
CA GLY A 277 -5.52 -9.59 -5.49
C GLY A 277 -6.46 -9.47 -4.28
N ALA A 278 -7.62 -8.86 -4.47
CA ALA A 278 -8.65 -8.80 -3.45
C ALA A 278 -9.21 -10.19 -3.10
N GLY A 279 -9.40 -11.05 -4.10
CA GLY A 279 -9.72 -12.47 -3.91
C GLY A 279 -8.66 -13.21 -3.09
N ALA A 280 -7.37 -12.98 -3.37
CA ALA A 280 -6.29 -13.53 -2.55
C ALA A 280 -6.34 -13.02 -1.09
N ALA A 281 -6.64 -11.74 -0.87
CA ALA A 281 -6.78 -11.17 0.47
C ALA A 281 -7.95 -11.80 1.24
N CYS A 282 -9.07 -12.00 0.56
CA CYS A 282 -10.23 -12.72 1.07
C CYS A 282 -9.89 -14.15 1.49
N LEU A 283 -9.19 -14.90 0.63
CA LEU A 283 -8.75 -16.26 0.91
C LEU A 283 -7.82 -16.32 2.14
N VAL A 284 -6.80 -15.45 2.18
CA VAL A 284 -5.88 -15.35 3.32
C VAL A 284 -6.64 -15.04 4.60
N HIS A 285 -7.56 -14.07 4.57
CA HIS A 285 -8.35 -13.70 5.74
C HIS A 285 -9.24 -14.85 6.25
N LEU A 286 -9.87 -15.61 5.34
CA LEU A 286 -10.69 -16.77 5.69
C LEU A 286 -9.85 -17.88 6.34
N VAL A 287 -8.67 -18.15 5.79
CA VAL A 287 -7.72 -19.14 6.36
C VAL A 287 -7.27 -18.72 7.75
N GLU A 288 -6.93 -17.44 7.94
CA GLU A 288 -6.54 -16.89 9.25
C GLU A 288 -7.66 -17.01 10.30
N ARG A 289 -8.91 -16.75 9.90
CA ARG A 289 -10.07 -16.89 10.81
C ARG A 289 -10.44 -18.34 11.12
N GLY A 290 -10.16 -19.26 10.20
CA GLY A 290 -10.45 -20.67 10.40
C GLY A 290 -9.60 -21.32 11.50
N GLY A 291 -8.52 -20.67 11.97
CA GLY A 291 -7.66 -21.15 13.05
C GLY A 291 -6.96 -22.49 12.77
N ARG A 292 -7.09 -23.02 11.56
CA ARG A 292 -6.54 -24.34 11.19
C ARG A 292 -5.06 -24.18 10.93
N ALA A 293 -4.24 -24.75 11.81
CA ALA A 293 -2.83 -24.97 11.52
C ALA A 293 -2.72 -25.77 10.22
N VAL A 294 -1.91 -25.26 9.27
CA VAL A 294 -1.65 -25.95 8.01
C VAL A 294 -0.96 -27.27 8.35
N SER A 295 -1.65 -28.38 8.11
CA SER A 295 -1.11 -29.73 8.32
C SER A 295 0.12 -29.97 7.43
N ARG A 296 1.01 -30.90 7.79
CA ARG A 296 2.18 -31.26 6.95
C ARG A 296 1.84 -31.56 5.47
N PRO A 297 0.79 -32.34 5.14
CA PRO A 297 0.40 -32.54 3.74
C PRO A 297 -0.13 -31.25 3.09
N ALA A 298 -0.83 -30.40 3.85
CA ALA A 298 -1.24 -29.08 3.35
C ALA A 298 -0.03 -28.16 3.11
N ALA A 299 1.04 -28.29 3.89
CA ALA A 299 2.28 -27.53 3.69
C ALA A 299 3.01 -27.96 2.41
N ALA A 300 3.07 -29.26 2.13
CA ALA A 300 3.62 -29.77 0.86
C ALA A 300 2.80 -29.29 -0.34
N LEU A 301 1.46 -29.35 -0.24
CA LEU A 301 0.56 -28.84 -1.28
C LEU A 301 0.70 -27.33 -1.48
N THR A 302 0.89 -26.54 -0.42
CA THR A 302 1.15 -25.10 -0.55
C THR A 302 2.48 -24.83 -1.26
N ALA A 303 3.51 -25.62 -0.99
CA ALA A 303 4.82 -25.45 -1.63
C ALA A 303 4.77 -25.78 -3.13
N THR A 304 4.13 -26.90 -3.51
CA THR A 304 3.97 -27.27 -4.92
C THR A 304 3.08 -26.29 -5.68
N THR A 305 2.00 -25.82 -5.05
CA THR A 305 1.10 -24.82 -5.62
C THR A 305 1.80 -23.48 -5.83
N GLY A 306 2.62 -23.05 -4.86
CA GLY A 306 3.45 -21.85 -4.98
C GLY A 306 4.48 -21.95 -6.11
N LEU A 307 5.15 -23.10 -6.24
CA LEU A 307 6.10 -23.35 -7.33
C LEU A 307 5.40 -23.39 -8.70
N ALA A 308 4.24 -24.04 -8.79
CA ALA A 308 3.44 -24.07 -10.02
C ALA A 308 2.96 -22.67 -10.42
N ALA A 309 2.52 -21.85 -9.46
CA ALA A 309 2.13 -20.46 -9.71
C ALA A 309 3.33 -19.60 -10.15
N ALA A 310 4.48 -19.75 -9.51
CA ALA A 310 5.71 -19.07 -9.90
C ALA A 310 6.20 -19.50 -11.29
N ALA A 311 6.13 -20.80 -11.61
CA ALA A 311 6.46 -21.32 -12.92
C ALA A 311 5.48 -20.80 -13.99
N ALA A 312 4.18 -20.75 -13.69
CA ALA A 312 3.18 -20.17 -14.59
C ALA A 312 3.47 -18.68 -14.88
N LEU A 313 3.90 -17.91 -13.86
CA LEU A 313 4.33 -16.52 -14.04
C LEU A 313 5.62 -16.40 -14.85
N ALA A 314 6.60 -17.29 -14.63
CA ALA A 314 7.85 -17.28 -15.38
C ALA A 314 7.63 -17.67 -16.86
N VAL A 315 6.77 -18.66 -17.10
CA VAL A 315 6.39 -19.10 -18.44
C VAL A 315 5.58 -18.03 -19.15
N SER A 316 4.58 -17.43 -18.50
CA SER A 316 3.81 -16.34 -19.10
C SER A 316 4.72 -15.17 -19.47
N ALA A 317 5.70 -14.83 -18.65
CA ALA A 317 6.65 -13.79 -18.97
C ALA A 317 7.44 -13.98 -20.29
N VAL A 318 7.69 -15.23 -20.68
CA VAL A 318 8.42 -15.59 -21.91
C VAL A 318 7.47 -15.74 -23.11
N LEU A 319 6.20 -16.09 -22.85
CA LEU A 319 5.18 -16.22 -23.88
C LEU A 319 4.65 -14.83 -24.27
N ARG A 320 4.82 -14.46 -25.55
CA ARG A 320 4.28 -13.20 -26.09
C ARG A 320 2.75 -13.16 -26.00
N GLY A 321 2.22 -12.15 -25.33
CA GLY A 321 0.82 -11.72 -25.43
C GLY A 321 0.54 -10.92 -26.70
N GLY A 322 0.88 -11.45 -27.88
CA GLY A 322 0.55 -10.79 -29.15
C GLY A 322 -0.67 -11.44 -29.81
N GLY A 323 -1.75 -10.69 -30.00
CA GLY A 323 -2.94 -11.10 -30.76
C GLY A 323 -4.21 -11.31 -29.90
N PRO A 324 -5.27 -11.92 -30.47
CA PRO A 324 -6.60 -12.06 -29.82
C PRO A 324 -6.61 -12.81 -28.47
N GLY A 325 -5.49 -13.41 -28.06
CA GLY A 325 -5.30 -14.10 -26.79
C GLY A 325 -4.74 -13.25 -25.64
N GLU A 326 -4.40 -11.98 -25.88
CA GLU A 326 -3.78 -11.08 -24.87
C GLU A 326 -4.64 -10.92 -23.61
N ASN A 327 -5.98 -10.90 -23.76
CA ASN A 327 -6.89 -10.84 -22.61
C ASN A 327 -6.79 -12.09 -21.72
N ARG A 328 -6.64 -13.28 -22.32
CA ARG A 328 -6.50 -14.55 -21.57
C ARG A 328 -5.16 -14.60 -20.85
N TYR A 329 -4.13 -14.01 -21.46
CA TYR A 329 -2.81 -13.88 -20.87
C TYR A 329 -2.84 -13.04 -19.59
N VAL A 330 -3.38 -11.81 -19.65
CA VAL A 330 -3.46 -10.90 -18.49
C VAL A 330 -4.23 -11.55 -17.35
N VAL A 331 -5.35 -12.22 -17.65
CA VAL A 331 -6.13 -12.97 -16.67
C VAL A 331 -5.33 -14.10 -16.03
N ALA A 332 -4.63 -14.90 -16.82
CA ALA A 332 -3.82 -16.01 -16.32
C ALA A 332 -2.70 -15.53 -15.39
N VAL A 333 -2.01 -14.47 -15.77
CA VAL A 333 -0.98 -13.81 -14.95
C VAL A 333 -1.59 -13.30 -13.64
N ALA A 334 -2.71 -12.60 -13.70
CA ALA A 334 -3.37 -12.06 -12.52
C ALA A 334 -3.77 -13.16 -11.52
N LEU A 335 -4.34 -14.26 -12.01
CA LEU A 335 -4.71 -15.42 -11.18
C LEU A 335 -3.48 -16.12 -10.59
N ALA A 336 -2.43 -16.34 -11.39
CA ALA A 336 -1.20 -16.95 -10.90
C ALA A 336 -0.52 -16.08 -9.83
N ALA A 337 -0.47 -14.76 -10.04
CA ALA A 337 0.06 -13.80 -9.07
C ALA A 337 -0.78 -13.75 -7.78
N ALA A 338 -2.12 -13.82 -7.90
CA ALA A 338 -3.02 -13.83 -6.74
C ALA A 338 -2.83 -15.11 -5.91
N LEU A 339 -2.77 -16.27 -6.59
CA LEU A 339 -2.50 -17.56 -5.96
C LEU A 339 -1.13 -17.58 -5.28
N LEU A 340 -0.09 -17.11 -5.97
CA LEU A 340 1.25 -16.99 -5.41
C LEU A 340 1.25 -16.10 -4.16
N THR A 341 0.61 -14.93 -4.23
CA THR A 341 0.51 -14.00 -3.08
C THR A 341 -0.15 -14.68 -1.87
N ALA A 342 -1.24 -15.41 -2.07
CA ALA A 342 -1.93 -16.14 -1.01
C ALA A 342 -1.04 -17.24 -0.39
N VAL A 343 -0.29 -17.98 -1.22
CA VAL A 343 0.66 -19.00 -0.75
C VAL A 343 1.81 -18.38 0.05
N LEU A 344 2.38 -17.26 -0.41
CA LEU A 344 3.49 -16.58 0.28
C LEU A 344 3.10 -16.11 1.68
N CYS A 345 1.83 -15.75 1.90
CA CYS A 345 1.32 -15.36 3.22
C CYS A 345 1.32 -16.51 4.25
N THR A 346 1.46 -17.77 3.80
CA THR A 346 1.63 -18.92 4.72
C THR A 346 3.01 -18.94 5.39
N GLY A 347 3.97 -18.18 4.86
CA GLY A 347 5.36 -18.11 5.36
C GLY A 347 6.16 -19.40 5.17
N ARG A 348 5.65 -20.37 4.40
CA ARG A 348 6.25 -21.70 4.25
C ARG A 348 6.80 -21.93 2.85
N GLY A 349 7.86 -22.73 2.77
CA GLY A 349 8.45 -23.22 1.53
C GLY A 349 9.70 -22.46 1.07
N PRO A 350 10.42 -23.01 0.07
CA PRO A 350 11.66 -22.43 -0.44
C PRO A 350 11.44 -21.07 -1.11
N LEU A 351 10.32 -20.91 -1.82
CA LEU A 351 9.99 -19.67 -2.53
C LEU A 351 9.76 -18.50 -1.57
N ALA A 352 9.06 -18.73 -0.45
CA ALA A 352 8.86 -17.72 0.58
C ALA A 352 10.18 -17.29 1.21
N ARG A 353 11.13 -18.22 1.41
CA ARG A 353 12.48 -17.91 1.91
C ARG A 353 13.29 -17.09 0.91
N LEU A 354 13.26 -17.49 -0.36
CA LEU A 354 13.96 -16.77 -1.44
C LEU A 354 13.47 -15.32 -1.56
N LEU A 355 12.15 -15.14 -1.57
CA LEU A 355 11.54 -13.81 -1.67
C LEU A 355 11.67 -13.01 -0.37
N SER A 356 11.84 -13.64 0.78
CA SER A 356 12.04 -12.92 2.06
C SER A 356 13.48 -12.46 2.29
N THR A 357 14.35 -12.48 1.27
CA THR A 357 15.71 -11.93 1.38
C THR A 357 15.66 -10.42 1.60
N ASP A 358 16.59 -9.90 2.40
CA ASP A 358 16.68 -8.47 2.74
C ASP A 358 16.79 -7.60 1.48
N LEU A 359 17.54 -8.07 0.47
CA LEU A 359 17.68 -7.35 -0.80
C LEU A 359 16.34 -7.20 -1.54
N LEU A 360 15.61 -8.30 -1.74
CA LEU A 360 14.34 -8.24 -2.48
C LEU A 360 13.25 -7.51 -1.71
N THR A 361 13.22 -7.66 -0.39
CA THR A 361 12.27 -6.96 0.48
C THR A 361 12.51 -5.46 0.47
N GLU A 362 13.76 -5.00 0.59
CA GLU A 362 14.12 -3.57 0.50
C GLU A 362 13.75 -2.98 -0.87
N VAL A 363 14.10 -3.67 -1.95
CA VAL A 363 13.69 -3.25 -3.31
C VAL A 363 12.15 -3.20 -3.41
N GLY A 364 11.45 -4.17 -2.81
CA GLY A 364 10.00 -4.20 -2.72
C GLY A 364 9.39 -3.01 -1.97
N ARG A 365 9.98 -2.63 -0.83
CA ARG A 365 9.56 -1.45 -0.05
C ARG A 365 9.71 -0.15 -0.86
N MET A 366 10.79 -0.06 -1.64
CA MET A 366 11.09 1.10 -2.50
C MET A 366 10.45 1.05 -3.89
N SER A 367 9.77 -0.06 -4.25
CA SER A 367 9.25 -0.32 -5.60
C SER A 367 8.42 0.80 -6.20
N TYR A 368 7.68 1.57 -5.39
CA TYR A 368 6.92 2.72 -5.88
C TYR A 368 7.85 3.83 -6.40
N SER A 369 8.87 4.21 -5.62
CA SER A 369 9.84 5.23 -6.01
C SER A 369 10.70 4.77 -7.19
N LEU A 370 11.11 3.49 -7.18
CA LEU A 370 11.83 2.86 -8.30
C LEU A 370 11.05 2.96 -9.60
N PHE A 371 9.76 2.59 -9.56
CA PHE A 371 8.88 2.62 -10.72
C PHE A 371 8.58 4.05 -11.22
N LEU A 372 8.59 5.06 -10.34
CA LEU A 372 8.40 6.45 -10.77
C LEU A 372 9.65 7.03 -11.44
N LEU A 373 10.83 6.63 -11.00
CA LEU A 373 12.08 7.27 -11.36
C LEU A 373 12.86 6.56 -12.48
N HIS A 374 12.58 5.28 -12.76
CA HIS A 374 13.39 4.52 -13.72
C HIS A 374 13.29 5.06 -15.14
N LEU A 375 12.08 5.35 -15.64
CA LEU A 375 11.94 5.87 -17.02
C LEU A 375 12.51 7.27 -17.22
N PRO A 376 12.31 8.26 -16.32
CA PRO A 376 13.04 9.53 -16.41
C PRO A 376 14.56 9.36 -16.48
N VAL A 377 15.11 8.50 -15.62
CA VAL A 377 16.55 8.21 -15.58
C VAL A 377 17.02 7.54 -16.86
N TYR A 378 16.33 6.49 -17.31
CA TYR A 378 16.69 5.76 -18.54
C TYR A 378 16.60 6.65 -19.77
N TRP A 379 15.57 7.49 -19.84
CA TRP A 379 15.38 8.44 -20.92
C TRP A 379 16.54 9.46 -20.99
N LEU A 380 16.93 10.04 -19.86
CA LEU A 380 18.07 10.97 -19.78
C LEU A 380 19.39 10.30 -20.16
N LEU A 381 19.64 9.08 -19.68
CA LEU A 381 20.88 8.35 -19.97
C LEU A 381 20.98 7.98 -21.46
N ARG A 382 19.91 7.44 -22.05
CA ARG A 382 19.88 7.14 -23.50
C ARG A 382 20.08 8.40 -24.35
N ARG A 383 19.56 9.54 -23.89
CA ARG A 383 19.74 10.82 -24.58
C ARG A 383 21.19 11.31 -24.49
N GLY A 384 21.80 11.25 -23.32
CA GLY A 384 23.19 11.67 -23.12
C GLY A 384 24.20 10.76 -23.81
N GLN A 385 23.87 9.47 -23.96
CA GLN A 385 24.71 8.46 -24.60
C GLN A 385 23.87 7.49 -25.45
N PRO A 386 23.51 7.87 -26.70
CA PRO A 386 22.65 7.06 -27.58
C PRO A 386 23.19 5.65 -27.89
N GLY A 387 24.49 5.43 -27.75
CA GLY A 387 25.15 4.14 -27.98
C GLY A 387 25.18 3.21 -26.75
N LEU A 388 24.55 3.57 -25.62
CA LEU A 388 24.52 2.71 -24.43
C LEU A 388 23.85 1.37 -24.74
N SER A 389 24.54 0.28 -24.42
CA SER A 389 23.95 -1.05 -24.51
C SER A 389 22.80 -1.19 -23.52
N HIS A 390 21.80 -2.01 -23.86
CA HIS A 390 20.64 -2.27 -22.99
C HIS A 390 21.08 -2.75 -21.59
N LEU A 391 22.13 -3.59 -21.50
CA LEU A 391 22.67 -4.06 -20.23
C LEU A 391 23.36 -2.93 -19.44
N ALA A 392 24.15 -2.09 -20.10
CA ALA A 392 24.78 -0.94 -19.44
C ALA A 392 23.72 0.04 -18.91
N LEU A 393 22.64 0.25 -19.66
CA LEU A 393 21.51 1.06 -19.21
C LEU A 393 20.85 0.46 -17.97
N PHE A 394 20.68 -0.85 -17.91
CA PHE A 394 20.09 -1.53 -16.74
C PHE A 394 21.00 -1.41 -15.51
N LEU A 395 22.30 -1.64 -15.67
CA LEU A 395 23.24 -1.57 -14.56
C LEU A 395 23.43 -0.13 -14.06
N VAL A 396 23.81 0.80 -14.94
CA VAL A 396 24.08 2.19 -14.57
C VAL A 396 22.79 2.91 -14.22
N GLY A 397 21.79 2.84 -15.10
CA GLY A 397 20.48 3.46 -14.86
C GLY A 397 19.77 2.85 -13.66
N GLY A 398 19.87 1.53 -13.46
CA GLY A 398 19.30 0.86 -12.30
C GLY A 398 19.94 1.31 -11.00
N VAL A 399 21.27 1.44 -10.94
CA VAL A 399 21.98 1.96 -9.77
C VAL A 399 21.62 3.42 -9.47
N VAL A 400 21.57 4.28 -10.50
CA VAL A 400 21.16 5.68 -10.34
C VAL A 400 19.70 5.76 -9.85
N THR A 401 18.81 4.99 -10.47
CA THR A 401 17.40 4.92 -10.07
C THR A 401 17.24 4.43 -8.64
N TRP A 402 18.01 3.40 -8.24
CA TRP A 402 18.00 2.87 -6.89
C TRP A 402 18.48 3.90 -5.88
N PHE A 403 19.57 4.62 -6.15
CA PHE A 403 20.07 5.68 -5.28
C PHE A 403 19.07 6.85 -5.13
N LEU A 404 18.48 7.31 -6.24
CA LEU A 404 17.44 8.35 -6.18
C LEU A 404 16.18 7.86 -5.45
N SER A 405 15.82 6.59 -5.64
CA SER A 405 14.68 5.98 -4.95
C SER A 405 14.92 5.84 -3.47
N LEU A 406 16.14 5.49 -3.04
CA LEU A 406 16.56 5.52 -1.64
C LEU A 406 16.36 6.91 -1.05
N LEU A 407 16.83 7.95 -1.75
CA LEU A 407 16.71 9.33 -1.30
C LEU A 407 15.24 9.74 -1.12
N VAL A 408 14.41 9.53 -2.15
CA VAL A 408 12.98 9.86 -2.10
C VAL A 408 12.24 9.02 -1.06
N HIS A 409 12.57 7.74 -0.93
CA HIS A 409 11.92 6.85 0.03
C HIS A 409 12.24 7.27 1.47
N TYR A 410 13.51 7.36 1.83
CA TYR A 410 13.93 7.59 3.21
C TYR A 410 13.77 9.05 3.66
N LEU A 411 14.00 10.03 2.77
CA LEU A 411 13.86 11.44 3.14
C LEU A 411 12.42 11.94 3.13
N LEU A 412 11.58 11.42 2.23
CA LEU A 412 10.22 11.92 2.05
C LEU A 412 9.18 10.92 2.54
N MET A 413 9.20 9.69 1.99
CA MET A 413 8.14 8.71 2.25
C MET A 413 8.13 8.28 3.72
N GLU A 414 9.28 7.95 4.31
CA GLU A 414 9.36 7.47 5.69
C GLU A 414 9.03 8.57 6.69
N ARG A 415 9.55 9.79 6.49
CA ARG A 415 9.27 10.95 7.35
C ARG A 415 7.79 11.30 7.37
N LEU A 416 7.14 11.32 6.20
CA LEU A 416 5.71 11.64 6.08
C LEU A 416 4.79 10.49 6.50
N ALA A 417 5.28 9.25 6.46
CA ALA A 417 4.57 8.09 7.00
C ALA A 417 4.55 8.05 8.54
N GLY A 418 5.36 8.86 9.22
CA GLY A 418 5.39 8.97 10.68
C GLY A 418 5.86 7.70 11.39
N ARG A 419 6.59 6.82 10.70
CA ARG A 419 7.13 5.57 11.26
C ARG A 419 8.62 5.51 10.93
N SER A 420 9.47 5.81 11.90
CA SER A 420 10.90 5.49 11.83
C SER A 420 11.07 4.00 12.07
N TRP A 421 11.50 3.25 11.05
CA TRP A 421 11.72 1.81 11.18
C TRP A 421 12.93 1.47 12.08
N ARG A 422 13.80 2.44 12.40
CA ARG A 422 14.98 2.27 13.26
C ARG A 422 14.71 2.08 14.77
N SER A 423 13.46 1.85 15.17
CA SER A 423 13.12 1.45 16.55
C SER A 423 12.56 0.03 16.62
N ARG A 424 13.16 -0.91 15.88
CA ARG A 424 12.92 -2.35 16.02
C ARG A 424 14.24 -3.09 16.06
#